data_AF-Q2JQV4-F1
#
_entry.id   AF-Q2JQV4-F1
#
_cell.length_a   1.000
_cell.length_b   1.000
_cell.length_c   1.000
_cell.angle_alpha   90.00
_cell.angle_beta   90.00
_cell.angle_gamma   90.00
#
_symmetry.space_group_name_H-M   'P 1'
#
loop_
_entity.id
_entity.type
_entity.pdbx_description
1 polymer ?
#
loop_
_entity_poly.entity_id
_entity_poly.type
_entity_poly.pdbx_seq_one_letter_code
_entity_poly.pdbx_strand_id
1 'polypeptide(L)'
;MAIIVLRAWYLDSVLSASQVQQRAPDLRLSRTGLLKTAMRADFLDDVEQVKASVWWQRYLEGELVEFYIEGSGAYSISNLDLISREIYFNKRAALSITEPAIYFCGQSDYPDSSATLHQALQTVVEAINRHHQPVLPLQLQGSPETPLIDAALIRKLKQALLVVADVTPVQVNGRGRPLPSPQVCLELGYALQSKRPEQLLLVQLPRHGIEGSFPFEVEGSSFLKIGDPQHLVDQLGAELLRLLQRHRVISL
;
A
#
# COMPACT_ATOMS: atom_id res chain seq x y z
N MET A 1 -25.18 -9.21 -33.32
CA MET A 1 -24.41 -9.85 -32.23
C MET A 1 -24.54 -8.94 -31.02
N ALA A 2 -25.00 -9.43 -29.86
CA ALA A 2 -25.23 -8.58 -28.69
C ALA A 2 -23.88 -8.10 -28.13
N ILE A 3 -23.63 -6.79 -28.15
CA ILE A 3 -22.47 -6.18 -27.52
C ILE A 3 -22.70 -6.27 -26.01
N ILE A 4 -21.89 -7.06 -25.31
CA ILE A 4 -21.89 -7.07 -23.84
C ILE A 4 -21.04 -5.88 -23.41
N VAL A 5 -21.71 -4.82 -22.97
CA VAL A 5 -21.06 -3.67 -22.35
C VAL A 5 -20.71 -4.04 -20.92
N LEU A 6 -19.42 -4.08 -20.63
CA LEU A 6 -18.87 -4.28 -19.31
C LEU A 6 -18.52 -2.93 -18.69
N ARG A 7 -18.80 -2.79 -17.39
CA ARG A 7 -18.28 -1.68 -16.58
C ARG A 7 -16.90 -2.01 -16.04
N ALA A 8 -16.02 -1.04 -16.07
CA ALA A 8 -14.69 -1.12 -15.50
C ALA A 8 -14.43 0.10 -14.60
N TRP A 9 -13.83 -0.17 -13.46
CA TRP A 9 -13.52 0.84 -12.46
C TRP A 9 -12.04 0.82 -12.16
N TYR A 10 -11.43 1.99 -12.29
CA TYR A 10 -10.05 2.23 -11.92
C TYR A 10 -9.86 2.04 -10.41
N LEU A 11 -8.80 1.33 -10.05
CA LEU A 11 -8.43 1.01 -8.68
C LEU A 11 -7.34 1.98 -8.23
N ASP A 12 -7.75 3.13 -7.67
CA ASP A 12 -6.83 4.14 -7.13
C ASP A 12 -6.41 3.87 -5.67
N SER A 13 -7.12 2.96 -4.99
CA SER A 13 -7.05 2.68 -3.54
C SER A 13 -7.53 1.26 -3.22
N VAL A 14 -7.34 0.82 -1.97
CA VAL A 14 -7.73 -0.52 -1.46
C VAL A 14 -9.26 -0.61 -1.27
N LEU A 15 -10.03 -0.49 -2.35
CA LEU A 15 -11.48 -0.67 -2.33
C LEU A 15 -11.87 -2.10 -2.70
N SER A 16 -12.86 -2.65 -1.99
CA SER A 16 -13.44 -3.96 -2.32
C SER A 16 -14.28 -3.91 -3.59
N ALA A 17 -14.43 -5.05 -4.28
CA ALA A 17 -15.20 -5.14 -5.52
C ALA A 17 -16.66 -4.66 -5.38
N SER A 18 -17.27 -4.78 -4.19
CA SER A 18 -18.62 -4.28 -3.92
C SER A 18 -18.66 -2.76 -3.75
N GLN A 19 -17.65 -2.16 -3.10
CA GLN A 19 -17.53 -0.70 -2.94
C GLN A 19 -17.23 -0.02 -4.27
N VAL A 20 -16.35 -0.63 -5.07
CA VAL A 20 -16.00 -0.14 -6.41
C VAL A 20 -17.24 -0.04 -7.30
N GLN A 21 -18.13 -1.04 -7.24
CA GLN A 21 -19.37 -1.08 -8.02
C GLN A 21 -20.42 -0.05 -7.61
N GLN A 22 -20.32 0.56 -6.42
CA GLN A 22 -21.22 1.63 -5.99
C GLN A 22 -20.89 2.98 -6.65
N ARG A 23 -19.67 3.14 -7.16
CA ARG A 23 -19.24 4.33 -7.91
C ARG A 23 -19.66 4.22 -9.38
N ALA A 24 -19.78 5.36 -10.04
CA ALA A 24 -19.83 5.40 -11.49
C ALA A 24 -18.58 4.73 -12.10
N PRO A 25 -18.72 3.91 -13.15
CA PRO A 25 -17.58 3.30 -13.82
C PRO A 25 -16.70 4.37 -14.47
N ASP A 26 -15.39 4.17 -14.44
CA ASP A 26 -14.43 5.06 -15.13
C ASP A 26 -14.30 4.73 -16.61
N LEU A 27 -14.67 3.51 -16.99
CA LEU A 27 -14.54 3.03 -18.36
C LEU A 27 -15.63 2.00 -18.67
N ARG A 28 -16.19 2.08 -19.87
CA ARG A 28 -17.10 1.11 -20.45
C ARG A 28 -16.35 0.35 -21.53
N LEU A 29 -16.48 -0.96 -21.50
CA LEU A 29 -15.74 -1.88 -22.35
C LEU A 29 -16.70 -2.75 -23.16
N SER A 30 -16.39 -2.98 -24.43
CA SER A 30 -16.96 -4.06 -25.23
C SER A 30 -15.94 -5.21 -25.25
N ARG A 31 -16.32 -6.36 -24.72
CA ARG A 31 -15.40 -7.51 -24.65
C ARG A 31 -15.25 -8.18 -26.02
N THR A 32 -14.04 -8.14 -26.56
CA THR A 32 -13.72 -8.65 -27.90
C THR A 32 -13.00 -10.00 -27.85
N GLY A 33 -12.27 -10.30 -26.77
CA GLY A 33 -11.63 -11.61 -26.56
C GLY A 33 -11.15 -11.82 -25.13
N LEU A 34 -11.31 -13.04 -24.61
CA LEU A 34 -10.85 -13.44 -23.28
C LEU A 34 -9.91 -14.64 -23.38
N LEU A 35 -8.67 -14.46 -22.92
CA LEU A 35 -7.71 -15.53 -22.67
C LEU A 35 -7.67 -15.81 -21.16
N LYS A 36 -7.12 -16.96 -20.76
CA LYS A 36 -7.09 -17.39 -19.35
C LYS A 36 -6.45 -16.35 -18.40
N THR A 37 -5.49 -15.59 -18.90
CA THR A 37 -4.70 -14.60 -18.15
C THR A 37 -4.67 -13.22 -18.79
N ALA A 38 -5.38 -13.00 -19.90
CA ALA A 38 -5.39 -11.71 -20.60
C ALA A 38 -6.75 -11.42 -21.21
N MET A 39 -7.09 -10.15 -21.36
CA MET A 39 -8.35 -9.72 -21.97
C MET A 39 -8.08 -8.62 -22.97
N ARG A 40 -8.71 -8.71 -24.15
CA ARG A 40 -8.80 -7.61 -25.11
C ARG A 40 -10.23 -7.09 -25.11
N ALA A 41 -10.37 -5.79 -24.99
CA ALA A 41 -11.65 -5.11 -25.08
C ALA A 41 -11.51 -3.80 -25.86
N ASP A 42 -12.60 -3.34 -26.43
CA ASP A 42 -12.71 -2.01 -27.00
C ASP A 42 -13.28 -1.08 -25.93
N PHE A 43 -12.67 0.07 -25.67
CA PHE A 43 -13.30 1.07 -24.80
C PHE A 43 -14.33 1.89 -25.58
N LEU A 44 -15.46 2.15 -24.92
CA LEU A 44 -16.64 2.75 -25.54
C LEU A 44 -16.76 4.25 -25.26
N ASP A 45 -15.99 4.75 -24.29
CA ASP A 45 -15.96 6.15 -23.90
C ASP A 45 -15.24 7.02 -24.94
N ASP A 46 -15.52 8.31 -24.90
CA ASP A 46 -14.89 9.26 -25.80
C ASP A 46 -13.39 9.38 -25.51
N VAL A 47 -12.60 9.52 -26.58
CA VAL A 47 -11.12 9.56 -26.47
C VAL A 47 -10.67 10.75 -25.62
N GLU A 48 -11.35 11.90 -25.70
CA GLU A 48 -10.97 13.06 -24.89
C GLU A 48 -11.36 12.87 -23.42
N GLN A 49 -12.44 12.14 -23.13
CA GLN A 49 -12.77 11.74 -21.75
C GLN A 49 -11.74 10.78 -21.17
N VAL A 50 -11.28 9.80 -21.95
CA VAL A 50 -10.20 8.89 -21.56
C VAL A 50 -8.93 9.68 -21.25
N LYS A 51 -8.53 10.60 -22.13
CA LYS A 51 -7.34 11.44 -21.93
C LYS A 51 -7.41 12.33 -20.69
N ALA A 52 -8.61 12.81 -20.33
CA ALA A 52 -8.81 13.64 -19.15
C ALA A 52 -8.80 12.83 -17.83
N SER A 53 -8.84 11.50 -17.89
CA SER A 53 -8.90 10.65 -16.71
C SER A 53 -7.57 10.59 -15.95
N VAL A 54 -7.65 10.47 -14.62
CA VAL A 54 -6.48 10.32 -13.75
C VAL A 54 -5.69 9.04 -14.09
N TRP A 55 -6.40 7.94 -14.38
CA TRP A 55 -5.76 6.68 -14.69
C TRP A 55 -4.98 6.72 -16.02
N TRP A 56 -5.42 7.51 -16.98
CA TRP A 56 -4.69 7.70 -18.24
C TRP A 56 -3.38 8.46 -18.04
N GLN A 57 -3.39 9.53 -17.23
CA GLN A 57 -2.18 10.28 -16.92
C GLN A 57 -1.13 9.37 -16.24
N ARG A 58 -1.57 8.55 -15.29
CA ARG A 58 -0.72 7.54 -14.62
C ARG A 58 -0.19 6.48 -15.58
N TYR A 59 -1.02 6.04 -16.54
CA TYR A 59 -0.57 5.11 -17.59
C TYR A 59 0.56 5.72 -18.43
N LEU A 60 0.46 7.00 -18.80
CA LEU A 60 1.52 7.71 -19.55
C LEU A 60 2.81 7.89 -18.73
N GLU A 61 2.70 8.02 -17.42
CA GLU A 61 3.84 8.07 -16.49
C GLU A 61 4.50 6.69 -16.28
N GLY A 62 3.96 5.63 -16.89
CA GLY A 62 4.47 4.27 -16.75
C GLY A 62 4.06 3.59 -15.43
N GLU A 63 3.11 4.16 -14.69
CA GLU A 63 2.59 3.53 -13.49
C GLU A 63 1.77 2.26 -13.83
N LEU A 64 1.72 1.34 -12.87
CA LEU A 64 0.81 0.19 -12.97
C LEU A 64 -0.64 0.64 -12.79
N VAL A 65 -1.43 0.58 -13.85
CA VAL A 65 -2.86 0.93 -13.83
C VAL A 65 -3.73 -0.32 -13.75
N GLU A 66 -4.52 -0.42 -12.68
CA GLU A 66 -5.38 -1.57 -12.41
C GLU A 66 -6.88 -1.20 -12.46
N PHE A 67 -7.69 -2.11 -12.98
CA PHE A 67 -9.14 -2.01 -13.09
C PHE A 67 -9.82 -3.24 -12.49
N TYR A 68 -10.91 -3.03 -11.75
CA TYR A 68 -11.91 -4.08 -11.57
C TYR A 68 -12.86 -4.07 -12.77
N ILE A 69 -13.10 -5.24 -13.35
CA ILE A 69 -13.97 -5.40 -14.52
C ILE A 69 -15.17 -6.24 -14.09
N GLU A 70 -16.37 -5.72 -14.37
CA GLU A 70 -17.66 -6.30 -13.98
C GLU A 70 -17.72 -7.80 -14.29
N GLY A 71 -17.91 -8.62 -13.24
CA GLY A 71 -17.99 -10.08 -13.33
C GLY A 71 -16.68 -10.81 -13.72
N SER A 72 -15.58 -10.10 -13.97
CA SER A 72 -14.35 -10.67 -14.54
C SER A 72 -13.13 -10.59 -13.60
N GLY A 73 -13.16 -9.73 -12.58
CA GLY A 73 -12.11 -9.58 -11.57
C GLY A 73 -11.16 -8.41 -11.85
N ALA A 74 -9.98 -8.41 -11.21
CA ALA A 74 -8.97 -7.39 -11.41
C ALA A 74 -8.03 -7.67 -12.57
N TYR A 75 -7.69 -6.60 -13.28
CA TYR A 75 -6.79 -6.59 -14.42
C TYR A 75 -5.89 -5.37 -14.36
N SER A 76 -4.66 -5.49 -14.86
CA SER A 76 -3.80 -4.34 -15.13
C SER A 76 -3.79 -4.04 -16.63
N ILE A 77 -3.76 -2.76 -17.01
CA ILE A 77 -3.53 -2.38 -18.41
C ILE A 77 -2.13 -2.85 -18.82
N SER A 78 -2.04 -3.57 -19.93
CA SER A 78 -0.76 -3.96 -20.55
C SER A 78 -0.45 -3.12 -21.78
N ASN A 79 -1.47 -2.70 -22.53
CA ASN A 79 -1.34 -1.78 -23.65
C ASN A 79 -2.68 -1.09 -23.95
N LEU A 80 -2.65 0.06 -24.61
CA LEU A 80 -3.83 0.79 -25.04
C LEU A 80 -3.55 1.50 -26.38
N ASP A 81 -4.47 1.38 -27.32
CA ASP A 81 -4.46 2.10 -28.60
C ASP A 81 -5.70 3.02 -28.68
N LEU A 82 -5.46 4.33 -28.73
CA LEU A 82 -6.53 5.33 -28.82
C LEU A 82 -7.17 5.39 -30.21
N ILE A 83 -6.46 4.98 -31.26
CA ILE A 83 -6.93 5.04 -32.65
C ILE A 83 -7.93 3.91 -32.89
N SER A 84 -7.55 2.68 -32.56
CA SER A 84 -8.44 1.52 -32.67
C SER A 84 -9.44 1.40 -31.51
N ARG A 85 -9.24 2.19 -30.45
CA ARG A 85 -9.96 2.11 -29.16
C ARG A 85 -9.80 0.77 -28.45
N GLU A 86 -8.72 0.06 -28.74
CA GLU A 86 -8.42 -1.22 -28.11
C GLU A 86 -7.65 -1.02 -26.80
N ILE A 87 -8.00 -1.83 -25.80
CA ILE A 87 -7.27 -1.94 -24.55
C ILE A 87 -6.96 -3.41 -24.25
N TYR A 88 -5.73 -3.64 -23.83
CA TYR A 88 -5.19 -4.94 -23.49
C TYR A 88 -4.95 -5.00 -22.00
N PHE A 89 -5.37 -6.10 -21.41
CA PHE A 89 -5.34 -6.32 -19.98
C PHE A 89 -4.62 -7.63 -19.64
N ASN A 90 -3.87 -7.62 -18.54
CA ASN A 90 -3.36 -8.82 -17.90
C ASN A 90 -4.15 -9.09 -16.62
N LYS A 91 -4.64 -10.33 -16.46
CA LYS A 91 -5.40 -10.75 -15.28
C LYS A 91 -4.50 -10.71 -14.05
N ARG A 92 -4.99 -10.08 -13.00
CA ARG A 92 -4.30 -10.03 -11.71
C ARG A 92 -4.82 -11.16 -10.83
N ALA A 93 -3.92 -11.78 -10.07
CA ALA A 93 -4.27 -12.83 -9.13
C ALA A 93 -5.09 -12.21 -8.00
N ALA A 94 -6.42 -12.23 -8.17
CA ALA A 94 -7.47 -11.76 -7.28
C ALA A 94 -7.29 -10.33 -6.73
N LEU A 95 -8.35 -9.53 -6.83
CA LEU A 95 -8.68 -8.64 -5.70
C LEU A 95 -9.00 -9.58 -4.53
N SER A 96 -7.99 -10.14 -3.89
CA SER A 96 -8.18 -10.53 -2.50
C SER A 96 -8.44 -9.21 -1.80
N ILE A 97 -9.73 -8.93 -1.57
CA ILE A 97 -10.19 -8.09 -0.49
C ILE A 97 -9.39 -8.58 0.71
N THR A 98 -8.28 -7.93 0.97
CA THR A 98 -7.53 -8.11 2.20
C THR A 98 -8.09 -7.02 3.08
N GLU A 99 -8.53 -7.40 4.28
CA GLU A 99 -8.83 -6.43 5.31
C GLU A 99 -7.66 -5.45 5.36
N PRO A 100 -7.92 -4.13 5.32
CA PRO A 100 -6.89 -3.13 5.14
C PRO A 100 -5.87 -3.30 6.28
N ALA A 101 -4.64 -3.68 5.92
CA ALA A 101 -3.64 -4.07 6.90
C ALA A 101 -2.53 -3.03 7.00
N ILE A 102 -2.14 -2.71 8.22
CA ILE A 102 -0.85 -2.07 8.50
C ILE A 102 0.15 -3.21 8.71
N TYR A 103 1.23 -3.23 7.95
CA TYR A 103 2.30 -4.19 8.12
C TYR A 103 3.42 -3.58 8.96
N PHE A 104 3.78 -4.24 10.05
CA PHE A 104 4.88 -3.84 10.92
C PHE A 104 6.14 -4.65 10.63
N CYS A 105 7.17 -3.95 10.18
CA CYS A 105 8.54 -4.45 10.03
C CYS A 105 9.27 -4.28 11.36
N GLY A 106 9.18 -5.30 12.22
CA GLY A 106 9.92 -5.37 13.48
C GLY A 106 11.34 -5.92 13.31
N GLN A 107 12.17 -5.69 14.32
CA GLN A 107 13.54 -6.18 14.42
C GLN A 107 13.73 -7.16 15.59
N SER A 108 14.65 -8.11 15.42
CA SER A 108 15.09 -9.03 16.47
C SER A 108 16.37 -8.55 17.19
N ASP A 109 17.14 -7.66 16.56
CA ASP A 109 18.40 -7.13 17.09
C ASP A 109 18.23 -6.17 18.27
N TYR A 110 17.04 -5.56 18.41
CA TYR A 110 16.64 -4.77 19.58
C TYR A 110 15.16 -5.04 19.92
N PRO A 111 14.86 -6.17 20.58
CA PRO A 111 13.49 -6.64 20.78
C PRO A 111 12.60 -5.65 21.54
N ASP A 112 13.18 -4.90 22.49
CA ASP A 112 12.44 -3.95 23.32
C ASP A 112 11.78 -2.85 22.48
N SER A 113 12.46 -2.33 21.44
CA SER A 113 11.84 -1.32 20.57
C SER A 113 10.72 -1.91 19.74
N SER A 114 10.93 -3.10 19.17
CA SER A 114 9.92 -3.81 18.39
C SER A 114 8.67 -4.12 19.22
N ALA A 115 8.84 -4.62 20.44
CA ALA A 115 7.75 -4.94 21.35
C ALA A 115 6.96 -3.67 21.72
N THR A 116 7.68 -2.60 22.07
CA THR A 116 7.08 -1.30 22.42
C THR A 116 6.28 -0.72 21.27
N LEU A 117 6.86 -0.69 20.06
CA LEU A 117 6.17 -0.19 18.86
C LEU A 117 4.99 -1.08 18.46
N HIS A 118 5.13 -2.39 18.54
CA HIS A 118 4.05 -3.31 18.22
C HIS A 118 2.85 -3.10 19.16
N GLN A 119 3.09 -2.99 20.48
CA GLN A 119 2.03 -2.73 21.45
C GLN A 119 1.37 -1.36 21.23
N ALA A 120 2.16 -0.33 20.92
CA ALA A 120 1.62 0.99 20.59
C ALA A 120 0.77 0.95 19.30
N LEU A 121 1.24 0.26 18.26
CA LEU A 121 0.49 0.06 17.01
C LEU A 121 -0.83 -0.68 17.25
N GLN A 122 -0.83 -1.75 18.06
CA GLN A 122 -2.06 -2.45 18.44
C GLN A 122 -3.06 -1.50 19.10
N THR A 123 -2.60 -0.75 20.09
CA THR A 123 -3.42 0.25 20.81
C THR A 123 -4.01 1.28 19.86
N VAL A 124 -3.19 1.83 18.96
CA VAL A 124 -3.62 2.83 17.98
C VAL A 124 -4.62 2.25 16.98
N VAL A 125 -4.36 1.06 16.43
CA VAL A 125 -5.26 0.41 15.46
C VAL A 125 -6.62 0.11 16.10
N GLU A 126 -6.65 -0.37 17.34
CA GLU A 126 -7.89 -0.59 18.09
C GLU A 126 -8.66 0.72 18.32
N ALA A 127 -7.96 1.79 18.70
CA ALA A 127 -8.57 3.10 18.88
C ALA A 127 -9.16 3.64 17.56
N ILE A 128 -8.42 3.52 16.45
CA ILE A 128 -8.89 3.95 15.12
C ILE A 128 -10.14 3.17 14.71
N ASN A 129 -10.12 1.84 14.84
CA ASN A 129 -11.26 1.00 14.52
C ASN A 129 -12.51 1.36 15.33
N ARG A 130 -12.32 1.75 16.60
CA ARG A 130 -13.42 2.13 17.50
C ARG A 130 -13.97 3.53 17.21
N HIS A 131 -13.09 4.51 17.04
CA HIS A 131 -13.46 5.93 16.99
C HIS A 131 -13.77 6.44 15.59
N HIS A 132 -13.07 5.92 14.58
CA HIS A 132 -13.21 6.38 13.19
C HIS A 132 -14.00 5.40 12.31
N GLN A 133 -14.27 4.19 12.80
CA GLN A 133 -15.14 3.19 12.17
C GLN A 133 -14.89 3.07 10.66
N PRO A 134 -13.65 2.75 10.23
CA PRO A 134 -13.36 2.53 8.82
C PRO A 134 -14.30 1.46 8.26
N VAL A 135 -14.63 1.57 6.98
CA VAL A 135 -15.61 0.68 6.33
C VAL A 135 -15.26 -0.80 6.49
N LEU A 136 -13.96 -1.10 6.51
CA LEU A 136 -13.44 -2.39 6.95
C LEU A 136 -12.47 -2.14 8.12
N PRO A 137 -12.48 -3.00 9.16
CA PRO A 137 -11.57 -2.85 10.28
C PRO A 137 -10.12 -2.99 9.80
N LEU A 138 -9.27 -2.09 10.29
CA LEU A 138 -7.83 -2.16 10.09
C LEU A 138 -7.26 -3.33 10.86
N GLN A 139 -6.41 -4.12 10.19
CA GLN A 139 -5.67 -5.20 10.81
C GLN A 139 -4.22 -4.78 11.03
N LEU A 140 -3.62 -5.23 12.13
CA LEU A 140 -2.18 -5.18 12.31
C LEU A 140 -1.59 -6.54 11.93
N GLN A 141 -0.66 -6.51 10.99
CA GLN A 141 0.15 -7.66 10.60
C GLN A 141 1.62 -7.34 10.88
N GLY A 142 2.45 -8.37 11.00
CA GLY A 142 3.88 -8.17 11.13
C GLY A 142 4.66 -9.45 10.84
N SER A 143 5.97 -9.28 10.79
CA SER A 143 6.90 -10.39 10.63
C SER A 143 7.12 -11.11 11.96
N PRO A 144 7.34 -12.45 11.93
CA PRO A 144 7.87 -13.16 13.07
C PRO A 144 9.30 -12.68 13.38
N GLU A 145 9.84 -13.05 14.54
CA GLU A 145 11.19 -12.64 14.97
C GLU A 145 12.29 -12.98 13.96
N THR A 146 12.13 -14.05 13.18
CA THR A 146 13.02 -14.39 12.06
C THR A 146 12.19 -14.65 10.80
N PRO A 147 12.01 -13.64 9.94
CA PRO A 147 11.16 -13.77 8.76
C PRO A 147 11.82 -14.64 7.70
N LEU A 148 11.09 -15.65 7.23
CA LEU A 148 11.38 -16.28 5.95
C LEU A 148 10.93 -15.34 4.84
N ILE A 149 11.87 -14.92 4.00
CA ILE A 149 11.59 -14.09 2.84
C ILE A 149 11.06 -14.98 1.73
N ASP A 150 9.75 -15.19 1.75
CA ASP A 150 9.03 -15.99 0.77
C ASP A 150 7.98 -15.18 0.02
N ALA A 151 7.31 -15.83 -0.94
CA ALA A 151 6.22 -15.21 -1.69
C ALA A 151 5.06 -14.75 -0.80
N ALA A 152 4.86 -15.36 0.38
CA ALA A 152 3.78 -14.99 1.28
C ALA A 152 4.08 -13.67 2.01
N LEU A 153 5.30 -13.50 2.53
CA LEU A 153 5.76 -12.24 3.13
C LEU A 153 5.76 -11.11 2.11
N ILE A 154 6.32 -11.34 0.92
CA ILE A 154 6.34 -10.33 -0.16
C ILE A 154 4.91 -9.93 -0.53
N ARG A 155 3.98 -10.88 -0.58
CA ARG A 155 2.56 -10.61 -0.84
C ARG A 155 1.95 -9.77 0.28
N LYS A 156 2.21 -10.07 1.56
CA LYS A 156 1.69 -9.27 2.69
C LYS A 156 2.20 -7.84 2.63
N LEU A 157 3.51 -7.64 2.43
CA LEU A 157 4.09 -6.31 2.24
C LEU A 157 3.40 -5.60 1.07
N LYS A 158 3.29 -6.22 -0.10
CA LYS A 158 2.64 -5.61 -1.27
C LYS A 158 1.18 -5.24 -1.02
N GLN A 159 0.43 -6.09 -0.32
CA GLN A 159 -1.01 -5.90 -0.08
C GLN A 159 -1.33 -4.95 1.08
N ALA A 160 -0.39 -4.73 1.99
CA ALA A 160 -0.59 -3.82 3.11
C ALA A 160 -0.97 -2.41 2.64
N LEU A 161 -1.85 -1.75 3.39
CA LEU A 161 -2.23 -0.37 3.14
C LEU A 161 -1.07 0.59 3.47
N LEU A 162 -0.46 0.37 4.63
CA LEU A 162 0.73 1.07 5.11
C LEU A 162 1.77 0.07 5.59
N VAL A 163 3.05 0.43 5.48
CA VAL A 163 4.15 -0.29 6.10
C VAL A 163 4.78 0.63 7.15
N VAL A 164 4.87 0.13 8.38
CA VAL A 164 5.52 0.79 9.50
C VAL A 164 6.81 0.04 9.80
N ALA A 165 7.95 0.71 9.74
CA ALA A 165 9.25 0.08 9.99
C ALA A 165 9.88 0.60 11.27
N ASP A 166 10.30 -0.31 12.16
CA ASP A 166 11.13 0.02 13.30
C ASP A 166 12.56 0.28 12.84
N VAL A 167 12.89 1.57 12.71
CA VAL A 167 14.22 2.03 12.31
C VAL A 167 15.10 2.42 13.50
N THR A 168 14.72 2.00 14.72
CA THR A 168 15.54 2.17 15.92
C THR A 168 16.91 1.52 15.68
N PRO A 169 18.03 2.27 15.78
CA PRO A 169 19.34 1.74 15.46
C PRO A 169 19.68 0.52 16.31
N VAL A 170 20.36 -0.47 15.74
CA VAL A 170 20.82 -1.70 16.42
C VAL A 170 22.24 -1.59 16.91
N GLN A 171 23.06 -0.87 16.16
CA GLN A 171 24.51 -0.76 16.35
C GLN A 171 25.01 0.59 15.82
N VAL A 172 26.28 0.85 16.07
CA VAL A 172 27.03 1.96 15.48
C VAL A 172 28.20 1.37 14.69
N ASN A 173 28.40 1.82 13.46
CA ASN A 173 29.51 1.35 12.65
C ASN A 173 30.85 1.96 13.12
N GLY A 174 31.97 1.50 12.56
CA GLY A 174 33.31 2.02 12.90
C GLY A 174 33.56 3.50 12.60
N ARG A 175 32.59 4.21 12.01
CA ARG A 175 32.62 5.66 11.75
C ARG A 175 31.65 6.44 12.65
N GLY A 176 31.05 5.81 13.66
CA GLY A 176 30.10 6.47 14.55
C GLY A 176 28.69 6.63 13.98
N ARG A 177 28.36 5.97 12.85
CA ARG A 177 27.02 6.07 12.23
C ARG A 177 26.08 4.98 12.78
N PRO A 178 24.87 5.32 13.23
CA PRO A 178 23.86 4.35 13.60
C PRO A 178 23.49 3.45 12.42
N LEU A 179 23.35 2.15 12.70
CA LEU A 179 22.93 1.14 11.74
C LEU A 179 21.55 0.60 12.14
N PRO A 180 20.59 0.51 11.22
CA PRO A 180 19.32 -0.17 11.44
C PRO A 180 19.47 -1.70 11.35
N SER A 181 18.44 -2.42 11.79
CA SER A 181 18.40 -3.87 11.64
C SER A 181 18.47 -4.29 10.15
N PRO A 182 19.33 -5.26 9.78
CA PRO A 182 19.38 -5.81 8.43
C PRO A 182 18.05 -6.43 7.98
N GLN A 183 17.32 -7.06 8.92
CA GLN A 183 16.00 -7.62 8.68
C GLN A 183 15.02 -6.54 8.23
N VAL A 184 14.93 -5.45 8.99
CA VAL A 184 14.04 -4.33 8.67
C VAL A 184 14.44 -3.69 7.35
N CYS A 185 15.75 -3.54 7.08
CA CYS A 185 16.22 -2.99 5.80
C CYS A 185 15.78 -3.82 4.60
N LEU A 186 15.77 -5.14 4.72
CA LEU A 186 15.35 -6.02 3.65
C LEU A 186 13.86 -5.86 3.35
N GLU A 187 13.02 -5.89 4.39
CA GLU A 187 11.58 -5.70 4.25
C GLU A 187 11.23 -4.30 3.75
N LEU A 188 11.89 -3.28 4.27
CA LEU A 188 11.75 -1.90 3.82
C LEU A 188 12.17 -1.75 2.35
N GLY A 189 13.25 -2.39 1.91
CA GLY A 189 13.67 -2.41 0.51
C GLY A 189 12.60 -2.99 -0.41
N TYR A 190 11.97 -4.09 -0.01
CA TYR A 190 10.83 -4.65 -0.75
C TYR A 190 9.59 -3.74 -0.71
N ALA A 191 9.32 -3.10 0.43
CA ALA A 191 8.22 -2.15 0.55
C ALA A 191 8.43 -0.94 -0.38
N LEU A 192 9.64 -0.36 -0.41
CA LEU A 192 10.03 0.72 -1.32
C LEU A 192 9.82 0.35 -2.79
N GLN A 193 10.14 -0.89 -3.16
CA GLN A 193 9.98 -1.35 -4.54
C GLN A 193 8.51 -1.58 -4.94
N SER A 194 7.63 -1.83 -3.97
CA SER A 194 6.25 -2.28 -4.22
C SER A 194 5.17 -1.29 -3.79
N LYS A 195 5.55 -0.21 -3.09
CA LYS A 195 4.66 0.83 -2.57
C LYS A 195 5.13 2.22 -2.95
N ARG A 196 4.21 3.17 -2.85
CA ARG A 196 4.55 4.59 -2.91
C ARG A 196 5.20 5.01 -1.59
N PRO A 197 6.16 5.95 -1.59
CA PRO A 197 6.81 6.39 -0.36
C PRO A 197 5.85 6.89 0.72
N GLU A 198 4.73 7.50 0.33
CA GLU A 198 3.68 7.99 1.26
C GLU A 198 2.93 6.88 1.98
N GLN A 199 3.14 5.62 1.61
CA GLN A 199 2.60 4.45 2.30
C GLN A 199 3.59 3.87 3.32
N LEU A 200 4.74 4.52 3.49
CA LEU A 200 5.81 4.10 4.39
C LEU A 200 5.92 5.08 5.56
N LEU A 201 5.92 4.51 6.76
CA LEU A 201 6.18 5.23 8.01
C LEU A 201 7.40 4.61 8.70
N LEU A 202 8.49 5.37 8.79
CA LEU A 202 9.70 4.98 9.49
C LEU A 202 9.60 5.51 10.92
N VAL A 203 9.68 4.63 11.93
CA VAL A 203 9.57 5.03 13.34
C VAL A 203 10.87 4.72 14.08
N GLN A 204 11.43 5.73 14.74
CA GLN A 204 12.64 5.60 15.54
C GLN A 204 12.32 5.88 17.02
N LEU A 205 12.52 4.89 17.89
CA LEU A 205 12.49 5.08 19.34
C LEU A 205 13.82 5.62 19.88
N PRO A 206 13.83 6.26 21.05
CA PRO A 206 15.08 6.68 21.67
C PRO A 206 15.91 5.46 22.09
N ARG A 207 17.22 5.50 21.81
CA ARG A 207 18.14 4.43 22.17
C ARG A 207 19.28 4.99 23.01
N HIS A 208 19.39 4.49 24.24
CA HIS A 208 20.46 4.91 25.14
C HIS A 208 21.84 4.54 24.57
N GLY A 209 22.76 5.50 24.56
CA GLY A 209 24.13 5.30 24.10
C GLY A 209 24.32 5.20 22.58
N ILE A 210 23.25 5.36 21.78
CA ILE A 210 23.35 5.51 20.33
C ILE A 210 22.65 6.79 19.91
N GLU A 211 23.45 7.80 19.57
CA GLU A 211 22.96 9.06 19.02
C GLU A 211 22.98 9.04 17.49
N GLY A 212 21.99 9.71 16.89
CA GLY A 212 21.89 9.91 15.45
C GLY A 212 20.54 9.48 14.88
N SER A 213 20.40 9.67 13.57
CA SER A 213 19.20 9.31 12.81
C SER A 213 19.45 8.06 11.96
N PHE A 214 18.37 7.48 11.46
CA PHE A 214 18.39 6.49 10.40
C PHE A 214 19.34 6.92 9.25
N PRO A 215 20.12 6.00 8.66
CA PRO A 215 21.26 6.37 7.83
C PRO A 215 20.87 6.86 6.44
N PHE A 216 19.62 6.86 6.03
CA PHE A 216 19.22 7.41 4.75
C PHE A 216 17.82 7.98 4.83
N GLU A 217 17.51 8.92 3.95
CA GLU A 217 16.17 9.45 3.80
C GLU A 217 15.47 8.70 2.67
N VAL A 218 14.16 8.52 2.81
CA VAL A 218 13.30 8.07 1.73
C VAL A 218 12.42 9.25 1.36
N GLU A 219 12.66 9.81 0.18
CA GLU A 219 11.88 10.93 -0.34
C GLU A 219 10.38 10.59 -0.37
N GLY A 220 9.55 11.49 0.15
CA GLY A 220 8.10 11.29 0.21
C GLY A 220 7.60 10.36 1.33
N SER A 221 8.48 9.64 2.03
CA SER A 221 8.11 8.86 3.21
C SER A 221 7.91 9.74 4.44
N SER A 222 7.21 9.19 5.43
CA SER A 222 7.06 9.84 6.73
C SER A 222 8.06 9.26 7.72
N PHE A 223 8.77 10.14 8.43
CA PHE A 223 9.76 9.76 9.45
C PHE A 223 9.34 10.30 10.81
N LEU A 224 9.03 9.41 11.74
CA LEU A 224 8.60 9.74 13.09
C LEU A 224 9.70 9.38 14.08
N LYS A 225 10.40 10.40 14.59
CA LYS A 225 11.36 10.26 15.68
C LYS A 225 10.66 10.50 17.01
N ILE A 226 10.57 9.48 17.84
CA ILE A 226 9.98 9.56 19.17
C ILE A 226 11.06 10.05 20.14
N GLY A 227 10.85 11.23 20.73
CA GLY A 227 11.74 11.76 21.76
C GLY A 227 11.43 11.21 23.15
N ASP A 228 10.13 11.07 23.45
CA ASP A 228 9.63 10.63 24.74
C ASP A 228 8.65 9.46 24.55
N PRO A 229 8.96 8.26 25.07
CA PRO A 229 8.09 7.09 24.96
C PRO A 229 6.68 7.30 25.55
N GLN A 230 6.48 8.23 26.48
CA GLN A 230 5.15 8.51 27.05
C GLN A 230 4.17 9.03 26.01
N HIS A 231 4.67 9.74 24.99
CA HIS A 231 3.86 10.31 23.91
C HIS A 231 3.80 9.42 22.66
N LEU A 232 4.33 8.19 22.73
CA LEU A 232 4.42 7.29 21.58
C LEU A 232 3.06 7.02 20.95
N VAL A 233 2.07 6.63 21.74
CA VAL A 233 0.74 6.25 21.24
C VAL A 233 0.07 7.44 20.55
N ASP A 234 0.15 8.63 21.15
CA ASP A 234 -0.47 9.84 20.62
C ASP A 234 0.20 10.30 19.32
N GLN A 235 1.53 10.35 19.29
CA GLN A 235 2.29 10.77 18.10
C GLN A 235 2.11 9.77 16.95
N LEU A 236 2.18 8.47 17.25
CA LEU A 236 1.98 7.41 16.27
C LEU A 236 0.53 7.40 15.75
N GLY A 237 -0.44 7.60 16.63
CA GLY A 237 -1.86 7.70 16.28
C GLY A 237 -2.17 8.88 15.37
N ALA A 238 -1.66 10.07 15.71
CA ALA A 238 -1.84 11.26 14.88
C ALA A 238 -1.24 11.06 13.48
N GLU A 239 -0.04 10.47 13.40
CA GLU A 239 0.64 10.27 12.13
C GLU A 239 -0.03 9.20 11.27
N LEU A 240 -0.46 8.08 11.87
CA LEU A 240 -1.24 7.06 11.15
C LEU A 240 -2.57 7.61 10.65
N LEU A 241 -3.29 8.40 11.44
CA LEU A 241 -4.53 9.04 10.99
C LEU A 241 -4.29 9.96 9.80
N ARG A 242 -3.25 10.78 9.85
CA ARG A 242 -2.86 11.67 8.75
C ARG A 242 -2.61 10.88 7.45
N LEU A 243 -1.88 9.76 7.55
CA LEU A 243 -1.62 8.88 6.41
C LEU A 243 -2.89 8.21 5.88
N LEU A 244 -3.73 7.66 6.77
CA LEU A 244 -4.97 6.98 6.41
C LEU A 244 -5.99 7.91 5.75
N GLN A 245 -6.08 9.17 6.21
CA GLN A 245 -6.91 10.21 5.58
C GLN A 245 -6.41 10.57 4.19
N ARG A 246 -5.09 10.74 4.03
CA ARG A 246 -4.48 11.01 2.72
C ARG A 246 -4.79 9.91 1.70
N HIS A 247 -4.84 8.66 2.15
CA HIS A 247 -5.18 7.49 1.33
C HIS A 247 -6.69 7.19 1.28
N ARG A 248 -7.54 8.11 1.78
CA ARG A 248 -9.02 8.02 1.76
C ARG A 248 -9.59 6.74 2.40
N VAL A 249 -8.88 6.17 3.37
CA VAL A 249 -9.31 4.95 4.07
C VAL A 249 -10.32 5.29 5.17
N ILE A 250 -10.21 6.48 5.74
CA ILE A 250 -11.11 7.03 6.75
C ILE A 250 -11.64 8.36 6.24
N SER A 251 -12.95 8.59 6.40
CA SER A 251 -13.58 9.90 6.18
C SER A 251 -13.72 10.61 7.53
N LEU A 252 -13.28 11.87 7.61
CA LEU A 252 -13.63 12.77 8.71
C LEU A 252 -14.93 13.50 8.39
#